data_AF-A0A967JWT7-F1
#
_entry.id   AF-A0A967JWT7-F1
#
_cell.length_a   1.000
_cell.length_b   1.000
_cell.length_c   1.000
_cell.angle_alpha   90.00
_cell.angle_beta   90.00
_cell.angle_gamma   90.00
#
_symmetry.space_group_name_H-M   'P 1'
#
loop_
_entity.id
_entity.type
_entity.pdbx_description
1 polymer ?
#
loop_
_entity_poly.entity_id
_entity_poly.type
_entity_poly.pdbx_seq_one_letter_code
_entity_poly.pdbx_strand_id
1 'polypeptide(L)' 'MARARALAGETLGALAGGAGVAVPTDSRRSKGWAGQLIESHLGATAGSLSEPDFQLIGVELKTLPVSANGE' A
#
# COMPACT_ATOMS: atom_id res chain seq x y z
N MET A 1 4.46 6.97 -11.57
CA MET A 1 5.22 5.70 -11.71
C MET A 1 6.52 5.64 -10.92
N ALA A 2 7.34 6.70 -10.84
CA ALA A 2 8.63 6.66 -10.13
C ALA A 2 8.52 6.19 -8.67
N ARG A 3 7.56 6.75 -7.89
CA ARG A 3 7.30 6.33 -6.50
C ARG A 3 7.00 4.83 -6.38
N ALA A 4 6.10 4.30 -7.20
CA ALA A 4 5.76 2.88 -7.19
C ALA A 4 6.95 1.97 -7.50
N ARG A 5 7.81 2.37 -8.45
CA ARG A 5 9.04 1.62 -8.76
C ARG A 5 10.03 1.63 -7.62
N ALA A 6 10.11 2.73 -6.86
CA ALA A 6 10.99 2.83 -5.70
C ALA A 6 10.57 1.92 -4.53
N LEU A 7 9.30 1.50 -4.47
CA LEU A 7 8.82 0.54 -3.47
C LEU A 7 9.06 -0.93 -3.88
N ALA A 8 9.36 -1.19 -5.16
CA ALA A 8 9.51 -2.55 -5.65
C ALA A 8 10.77 -3.21 -5.05
N GLY A 9 10.59 -4.38 -4.46
CA GLY A 9 11.68 -5.12 -3.78
C GLY A 9 11.84 -4.78 -2.30
N GLU A 10 11.14 -3.76 -1.80
CA GLU A 10 11.12 -3.44 -0.37
C GLU A 10 10.22 -4.40 0.42
N THR A 11 10.55 -4.57 1.70
CA THR A 11 9.68 -5.28 2.63
C THR A 11 8.66 -4.33 3.26
N LEU A 12 7.46 -4.82 3.58
CA LEU A 12 6.45 -4.02 4.29
C LEU A 12 6.97 -3.48 5.63
N GLY A 13 7.87 -4.22 6.30
CA GLY A 13 8.50 -3.77 7.54
C GLY A 13 9.44 -2.57 7.36
N ALA A 14 10.24 -2.57 6.30
CA ALA A 14 11.12 -1.46 5.97
C ALA A 14 10.31 -0.19 5.64
N LEU A 15 9.27 -0.34 4.81
CA LEU A 15 8.36 0.75 4.48
C LEU A 15 7.64 1.30 5.72
N ALA A 16 7.13 0.43 6.58
CA ALA A 16 6.48 0.82 7.82
C ALA A 16 7.44 1.57 8.76
N GLY A 17 8.69 1.10 8.88
CA GLY A 17 9.73 1.79 9.63
C GLY A 17 10.03 3.19 9.10
N GLY A 18 10.13 3.34 7.77
CA GLY A 18 10.34 4.64 7.12
C GLY A 18 9.17 5.62 7.32
N ALA A 19 7.94 5.12 7.45
CA ALA A 19 6.74 5.91 7.68
C ALA A 19 6.36 6.08 9.16
N GLY A 20 7.08 5.44 10.10
CA GLY A 20 6.71 5.44 11.53
C GLY A 20 5.40 4.69 11.83
N VAL A 21 5.01 3.75 10.97
CA VAL A 21 3.78 2.96 11.11
C VAL A 21 4.07 1.66 11.87
N ALA A 22 3.26 1.33 12.87
CA ALA A 22 3.39 0.07 13.58
C ALA A 22 3.02 -1.12 12.67
N VAL A 23 3.89 -2.14 12.65
CA VAL A 23 3.65 -3.38 11.91
C VAL A 23 2.77 -4.31 12.75
N PRO A 24 1.61 -4.76 12.24
CA PRO A 24 0.75 -5.68 12.97
C PRO A 24 1.40 -7.06 13.11
N THR A 25 1.15 -7.71 14.23
CA THR A 25 1.66 -9.06 14.52
C THR A 25 0.90 -10.16 13.78
N ASP A 26 -0.35 -9.90 13.33
CA ASP A 26 -1.17 -10.85 12.59
C ASP A 26 -1.94 -10.15 11.46
N SER A 27 -1.57 -10.44 10.21
CA SER A 27 -2.18 -9.86 9.01
C SER A 27 -3.66 -10.23 8.84
N ARG A 28 -4.14 -11.34 9.44
CA ARG A 28 -5.55 -11.76 9.34
C ARG A 28 -6.49 -10.79 10.08
N ARG A 29 -5.99 -10.15 11.13
CA ARG A 29 -6.73 -9.16 11.93
C ARG A 29 -6.55 -7.73 11.43
N SER A 30 -5.61 -7.50 10.53
CA SER A 30 -5.24 -6.19 10.00
C SER A 30 -5.52 -6.09 8.51
N LYS A 31 -6.74 -6.48 8.11
CA LYS A 31 -7.19 -6.35 6.71
C LYS A 31 -7.03 -4.91 6.24
N GLY A 32 -6.48 -4.73 5.05
CA GLY A 32 -6.26 -3.41 4.45
C GLY A 32 -5.00 -2.68 4.93
N TRP A 33 -4.31 -3.13 5.99
CA TRP A 33 -3.12 -2.45 6.51
C TRP A 33 -2.02 -2.29 5.46
N ALA A 34 -1.74 -3.34 4.68
CA ALA A 34 -0.76 -3.28 3.61
C ALA A 34 -1.18 -2.28 2.51
N GLY A 35 -2.48 -2.24 2.16
CA GLY A 35 -3.03 -1.27 1.21
C GLY A 35 -2.80 0.16 1.68
N GLN A 36 -3.20 0.46 2.91
CA GLN A 36 -3.04 1.78 3.54
C GLN A 36 -1.56 2.21 3.62
N LEU A 37 -0.66 1.27 3.92
CA LEU A 37 0.78 1.54 3.92
C LEU A 37 1.27 1.96 2.52
N ILE A 38 0.83 1.27 1.46
CA ILE A 38 1.22 1.61 0.08
C ILE A 38 0.55 2.91 -0.37
N GLU A 39 -0.74 3.12 -0.05
CA GLU A 39 -1.46 4.38 -0.29
C GLU A 39 -0.68 5.58 0.26
N SER A 40 -0.24 5.50 1.51
CA SER A 40 0.51 6.59 2.15
C SER A 40 1.86 6.88 1.47
N HIS A 41 2.61 5.86 1.08
CA HIS A 41 3.88 6.03 0.36
C HIS A 41 3.70 6.57 -1.07
N LEU A 42 2.59 6.23 -1.72
CA LEU A 42 2.31 6.68 -3.07
C LEU A 42 1.58 8.03 -3.12
N GLY A 43 1.11 8.54 -1.97
CA GLY A 43 0.40 9.79 -1.84
C GLY A 43 -1.04 9.72 -2.35
N ALA A 44 -1.74 8.62 -2.08
CA ALA A 44 -3.18 8.52 -2.31
C ALA A 44 -3.94 9.42 -1.32
N THR A 45 -5.04 10.03 -1.76
CA THR A 45 -5.76 11.05 -0.98
C THR A 45 -7.27 10.82 -0.89
N ALA A 46 -7.82 9.83 -1.59
CA ALA A 46 -9.26 9.55 -1.61
C ALA A 46 -9.81 9.13 -0.23
N GLY A 47 -8.98 8.51 0.61
CA GLY A 47 -9.39 8.05 1.94
C GLY A 47 -10.56 7.04 1.83
N SER A 48 -11.69 7.34 2.47
CA SER A 48 -12.89 6.48 2.44
C SER A 48 -13.92 6.90 1.38
N LEU A 49 -13.58 7.83 0.50
CA LEU A 49 -14.48 8.27 -0.56
C LEU A 49 -14.62 7.18 -1.62
N SER A 50 -15.80 7.10 -2.24
CA SER A 50 -16.03 6.26 -3.43
C SER A 50 -15.46 6.92 -4.69
N GLU A 51 -14.19 7.29 -4.66
CA GLU A 51 -13.45 7.96 -5.71
C GLU A 51 -12.10 7.30 -5.95
N PRO A 52 -11.46 7.49 -7.12
CA PRO A 52 -10.15 6.91 -7.38
C PRO A 52 -9.08 7.34 -6.36
N ASP A 53 -8.26 6.39 -5.91
CA ASP A 53 -7.19 6.62 -4.91
C ASP A 53 -6.30 7.84 -5.25
N PHE A 54 -6.01 8.04 -6.54
CA PHE A 54 -5.32 9.21 -7.10
C PHE A 54 -6.26 10.04 -7.98
N GLN A 55 -7.12 10.84 -7.33
CA GLN A 55 -8.20 11.62 -7.95
C GLN A 55 -7.74 12.46 -9.16
N LEU A 56 -6.60 13.15 -9.05
CA LEU A 56 -6.10 14.05 -10.11
C LEU A 56 -5.77 13.35 -11.43
N ILE A 57 -5.41 12.06 -11.37
CA ILE A 57 -5.04 11.27 -12.55
C ILE A 57 -6.04 10.15 -12.86
N GLY A 58 -7.11 10.04 -12.07
CA GLY A 58 -8.15 9.02 -12.25
C GLY A 58 -7.64 7.59 -12.11
N VAL A 59 -6.63 7.34 -11.28
CA VAL A 59 -6.02 6.02 -11.09
C VAL A 59 -6.43 5.42 -9.75
N GLU A 60 -6.74 4.13 -9.78
CA GLU A 60 -7.08 3.32 -8.62
C GLU A 60 -5.90 2.40 -8.22
N LEU A 61 -5.58 2.35 -6.93
CA LEU A 61 -4.49 1.53 -6.37
C LEU A 61 -5.05 0.27 -5.73
N LYS A 62 -4.70 -0.91 -6.26
CA LYS A 62 -5.08 -2.20 -5.68
C LYS A 62 -3.84 -3.01 -5.31
N THR A 63 -3.78 -3.44 -4.05
CA THR A 63 -2.80 -4.40 -3.57
C THR A 63 -3.34 -5.81 -3.72
N LEU A 64 -2.57 -6.69 -4.36
CA LEU A 64 -2.89 -8.09 -4.52
C LEU A 64 -1.83 -8.93 -3.81
N PRO A 65 -2.17 -9.69 -2.76
CA PRO A 65 -1.25 -10.67 -2.21
C PRO A 65 -1.01 -11.78 -3.23
N VAL A 66 0.25 -12.16 -3.44
CA VAL A 66 0.64 -13.25 -4.32
C VAL A 66 1.50 -14.24 -3.55
N SER A 67 1.36 -15.52 -3.87
CA SER A 67 2.22 -16.58 -3.35
C SER A 67 3.63 -16.51 -3.97
N ALA A 68 4.56 -17.32 -3.47
CA ALA A 68 5.90 -17.44 -4.05
C ALA A 68 5.88 -17.91 -5.52
N ASN A 69 4.79 -18.53 -5.97
CA ASN A 69 4.61 -18.98 -7.34
C ASN A 69 3.91 -17.93 -8.23
N GLY A 70 3.50 -16.79 -7.66
CA GLY A 70 2.77 -15.74 -8.37
C GLY A 70 1.26 -16.00 -8.52
N GLU A 71 0.74 -17.06 -7.88
CA GLU A 71 -0.69 -17.36 -7.75
C GLU A 71 -1.35 -16.50 -6.67
#